data_AF-A0A7W1PZU3-F1
#
_entry.id   AF-A0A7W1PZU3-F1
#
_cell.length_a   1.000
_cell.length_b   1.000
_cell.length_c   1.000
_cell.angle_alpha   90.00
_cell.angle_beta   90.00
_cell.angle_gamma   90.00
#
_symmetry.space_group_name_H-M   'P 1'
#
loop_
_entity.id
_entity.type
_entity.pdbx_description
1 polymer ?
#
loop_
_entity_poly.entity_id
_entity_poly.type
_entity_poly.pdbx_seq_one_letter_code
_entity_poly.pdbx_strand_id
1 'polypeptide(L)'
;MTLEHSLSGPLDDVAANAGHTEHPPRVGFFTDTSICIGCKACEVACKEWNLVPDDGFNLLGMSYDNTGMLGANTWRHVAFIEQPSRSDVDPASGSATGSASTMDFQWLMSSDVCKHCTEAACLAVCPTGSLFRTEFGTIVVQEDICNGCGYCVPACPFGVIDRR
;
A
#
# COMPACT_ATOMS: atom_id res chain seq x y z
N MET A 1 -8.65 15.05 -26.68
CA MET A 1 -7.23 14.77 -26.36
C MET A 1 -6.91 13.43 -26.95
N THR A 2 -6.05 13.39 -27.96
CA THR A 2 -5.59 12.14 -28.59
C THR A 2 -4.55 11.47 -27.69
N LEU A 3 -4.57 10.14 -27.66
CA LEU A 3 -3.75 9.25 -26.82
C LEU A 3 -2.23 9.42 -27.00
N GLU A 4 -1.78 10.18 -27.99
CA GLU A 4 -0.39 10.21 -28.47
C GLU A 4 0.57 11.10 -27.65
N HIS A 5 0.06 11.86 -26.67
CA HIS A 5 0.88 12.74 -25.81
C HIS A 5 0.61 12.55 -24.31
N SER A 6 0.05 11.39 -23.92
CA SER A 6 -0.13 11.05 -22.51
C SER A 6 1.20 10.58 -21.92
N LEU A 7 1.89 11.45 -21.18
CA LEU A 7 3.05 11.08 -20.35
C LEU A 7 2.62 10.36 -19.04
N SER A 8 1.31 10.29 -18.79
CA SER A 8 0.64 9.52 -17.74
C SER A 8 -0.87 9.61 -17.99
N GLY A 9 -1.56 8.47 -18.06
CA GLY A 9 -2.99 8.34 -18.38
C GLY A 9 -3.39 6.87 -18.50
N PRO A 10 -4.68 6.54 -18.49
CA PRO A 10 -5.13 5.16 -18.31
C PRO A 10 -4.70 4.29 -19.49
N LEU A 11 -4.04 3.18 -19.20
CA LEU A 11 -4.36 1.97 -19.95
C LEU A 11 -5.83 1.67 -19.60
N ASP A 12 -6.74 2.00 -20.52
CA ASP A 12 -8.18 1.82 -20.30
C ASP A 12 -8.50 0.37 -19.89
N ASP A 13 -7.68 -0.57 -20.37
CA ASP A 13 -7.84 -1.99 -20.10
C ASP A 13 -6.52 -2.73 -19.81
N VAL A 14 -6.08 -2.66 -18.56
CA VAL A 14 -4.89 -3.38 -18.10
C VAL A 14 -5.03 -4.90 -18.14
N ALA A 15 -6.26 -5.44 -18.04
CA ALA A 15 -6.48 -6.88 -18.03
C ALA A 15 -6.38 -7.44 -19.45
N ALA A 16 -7.02 -6.78 -20.43
CA ALA A 16 -6.86 -7.11 -21.84
C ALA A 16 -5.41 -7.00 -22.31
N ASN A 17 -4.69 -5.95 -21.89
CA ASN A 17 -3.27 -5.79 -22.20
C ASN A 17 -2.38 -6.91 -21.58
N ALA A 18 -2.85 -7.56 -20.53
CA ALA A 18 -2.20 -8.73 -19.93
C ALA A 18 -2.64 -10.06 -20.58
N GLY A 19 -3.45 -10.02 -21.64
CA GLY A 19 -3.89 -11.20 -22.40
C GLY A 19 -5.24 -11.77 -21.98
N HIS A 20 -5.95 -11.15 -21.04
CA HIS A 20 -7.30 -11.57 -20.65
C HIS A 20 -8.31 -10.96 -21.60
N THR A 21 -8.72 -11.66 -22.66
CA THR A 21 -9.65 -11.11 -23.67
C THR A 21 -11.09 -11.03 -23.19
N GLU A 22 -11.45 -11.88 -22.22
CA GLU A 22 -12.73 -11.85 -21.52
C GLU A 22 -12.44 -11.66 -20.04
N HIS A 23 -12.79 -10.50 -19.50
CA HIS A 23 -12.52 -10.17 -18.10
C HIS A 23 -13.64 -9.29 -17.52
N PRO A 24 -13.83 -9.32 -16.19
CA PRO A 24 -14.81 -8.48 -15.55
C PRO A 24 -14.45 -6.99 -15.64
N PRO A 25 -15.41 -6.09 -15.35
CA PRO A 25 -15.13 -4.68 -15.20
C PRO A 25 -14.04 -4.42 -14.17
N ARG A 26 -13.16 -3.45 -14.46
CA ARG A 26 -12.05 -3.08 -13.58
C ARG A 26 -12.57 -2.64 -12.21
N VAL A 27 -11.96 -3.19 -11.17
CA VAL A 27 -12.24 -2.84 -9.77
C VAL A 27 -11.14 -1.97 -9.18
N GLY A 28 -11.47 -1.26 -8.11
CA GLY A 28 -10.53 -0.46 -7.32
C GLY A 28 -10.91 -0.48 -5.86
N PHE A 29 -9.93 -0.25 -4.99
CA PHE A 29 -10.12 -0.21 -3.55
C PHE A 29 -9.86 1.20 -3.02
N PHE A 30 -10.84 1.79 -2.35
CA PHE A 30 -10.74 3.12 -1.75
C PHE A 30 -10.74 3.01 -0.22
N THR A 31 -9.72 3.58 0.42
CA THR A 31 -9.65 3.71 1.89
C THR A 31 -9.91 5.15 2.26
N ASP A 32 -11.05 5.42 2.88
CA ASP A 32 -11.35 6.73 3.44
C ASP A 32 -10.64 6.89 4.79
N THR A 33 -9.59 7.71 4.80
CA THR A 33 -8.79 7.98 6.01
C THR A 33 -9.50 8.92 6.98
N SER A 34 -10.54 9.65 6.57
CA SER A 34 -11.27 10.58 7.43
C SER A 34 -12.14 9.87 8.48
N ILE A 35 -12.51 8.62 8.21
CA ILE A 35 -13.32 7.76 9.10
C ILE A 35 -12.50 6.60 9.68
N CYS A 36 -11.21 6.50 9.35
CA CYS A 36 -10.35 5.44 9.86
C CYS A 36 -10.12 5.65 11.36
N ILE A 37 -10.59 4.70 12.18
CA ILE A 37 -10.45 4.74 13.64
C ILE A 37 -9.24 3.95 14.16
N GLY A 38 -8.34 3.52 13.27
CA GLY A 38 -7.12 2.79 13.67
C GLY A 38 -7.35 1.39 14.26
N CYS A 39 -8.52 0.77 14.12
CA CYS A 39 -8.85 -0.47 14.85
C CYS A 39 -8.00 -1.72 14.52
N LYS A 40 -7.15 -1.66 13.49
CA LYS A 40 -6.33 -2.78 12.96
C LYS A 40 -7.08 -4.07 12.58
N ALA A 41 -8.41 -4.10 12.64
CA ALA A 41 -9.23 -5.27 12.27
C ALA A 41 -8.97 -5.77 10.84
N CYS A 42 -8.60 -4.84 9.97
CA CYS A 42 -8.26 -5.12 8.60
C CYS A 42 -6.89 -5.81 8.39
N GLU A 43 -5.93 -5.62 9.29
CA GLU A 43 -4.68 -6.39 9.30
C GLU A 43 -5.01 -7.85 9.67
N VAL A 44 -5.79 -8.02 10.74
CA VAL A 44 -6.24 -9.33 11.24
C VAL A 44 -7.02 -10.10 10.17
N ALA A 45 -8.02 -9.45 9.56
CA ALA A 45 -8.83 -10.07 8.51
C ALA A 45 -7.99 -10.45 7.28
N CYS A 46 -7.00 -9.63 6.91
CA CYS A 46 -6.10 -9.94 5.80
C CYS A 46 -5.27 -11.19 6.08
N LYS A 47 -4.71 -11.30 7.30
CA LYS A 47 -3.94 -12.48 7.71
C LYS A 47 -4.81 -13.73 7.78
N GLU A 48 -5.97 -13.64 8.41
CA GLU A 48 -6.88 -14.77 8.59
C GLU A 48 -7.36 -15.33 7.25
N TRP A 49 -7.82 -14.45 6.35
CA TRP A 49 -8.35 -14.88 5.05
C TRP A 49 -7.29 -15.50 4.14
N ASN A 50 -6.09 -14.91 4.12
CA ASN A 50 -5.01 -15.33 3.21
C ASN A 50 -4.02 -16.30 3.86
N LEU A 51 -4.27 -16.73 5.10
CA LEU A 51 -3.37 -17.58 5.88
C LEU A 51 -1.93 -17.02 5.95
N VAL A 52 -1.82 -15.70 6.04
CA VAL A 52 -0.52 -15.02 6.12
C VAL A 52 0.08 -15.32 7.50
N PRO A 53 1.37 -15.70 7.59
CA PRO A 53 2.03 -15.98 8.86
C PRO A 53 1.95 -14.82 9.86
N ASP A 54 2.01 -15.15 11.14
CA ASP A 54 2.21 -14.14 12.18
C ASP A 54 3.64 -13.56 12.14
N ASP A 55 3.78 -12.31 12.61
CA ASP A 55 5.06 -11.63 12.75
C ASP A 55 5.56 -11.65 14.20
N GLY A 56 4.96 -12.50 15.04
CA GLY A 56 5.11 -12.48 16.49
C GLY A 56 4.41 -11.29 17.18
N PHE A 57 4.60 -11.21 18.52
CA PHE A 57 4.08 -10.14 19.35
C PHE A 57 5.18 -9.15 19.71
N ASN A 58 5.38 -8.15 18.85
CA ASN A 58 6.32 -7.07 19.10
C ASN A 58 5.58 -5.79 19.48
N LEU A 59 5.98 -5.15 20.57
CA LEU A 59 5.56 -3.80 20.93
C LEU A 59 6.73 -2.87 20.64
N LEU A 60 6.58 -1.97 19.67
CA LEU A 60 7.64 -1.03 19.30
C LEU A 60 7.92 0.02 20.39
N GLY A 61 7.00 0.19 21.35
CA GLY A 61 7.16 1.12 22.48
C GLY A 61 7.06 2.60 22.11
N MET A 62 6.88 2.93 20.83
CA MET A 62 6.89 4.30 20.31
C MET A 62 5.51 4.77 19.82
N SER A 63 4.56 3.86 19.59
CA SER A 63 3.23 4.16 19.05
C SER A 63 2.26 2.98 19.29
N TYR A 64 0.97 3.20 19.03
CA TYR A 64 -0.03 2.14 18.86
C TYR A 64 0.19 1.32 17.59
N ASP A 65 1.06 1.80 16.71
CA ASP A 65 1.57 0.99 15.63
C ASP A 65 2.56 -0.08 16.13
N ASN A 66 2.07 -1.31 16.28
CA ASN A 66 2.86 -2.50 16.60
C ASN A 66 3.40 -3.26 15.36
N THR A 67 3.00 -2.86 14.15
CA THR A 67 3.32 -3.57 12.91
C THR A 67 4.47 -2.87 12.19
N GLY A 68 4.54 -1.54 12.30
CA GLY A 68 5.66 -0.70 11.85
C GLY A 68 5.65 -0.43 10.35
N MET A 69 5.59 -1.48 9.52
CA MET A 69 5.51 -1.35 8.06
C MET A 69 4.94 -2.59 7.40
N LEU A 70 4.62 -2.48 6.11
CA LEU A 70 4.31 -3.63 5.26
C LEU A 70 5.55 -4.52 5.11
N GLY A 71 5.31 -5.81 4.87
CA GLY A 71 6.38 -6.79 4.69
C GLY A 71 5.86 -8.13 4.19
N ALA A 72 6.73 -9.14 4.12
CA ALA A 72 6.40 -10.44 3.52
C ALA A 72 5.24 -11.17 4.22
N ASN A 73 5.06 -10.94 5.53
CA ASN A 73 3.96 -11.50 6.33
C ASN A 73 2.98 -10.42 6.86
N THR A 74 3.11 -9.17 6.42
CA THR A 74 2.18 -8.07 6.73
C THR A 74 1.80 -7.39 5.43
N TRP A 75 0.71 -7.85 4.81
CA TRP A 75 0.24 -7.32 3.52
C TRP A 75 -0.69 -6.11 3.66
N ARG A 76 -1.17 -5.86 4.88
CA ARG A 76 -1.95 -4.69 5.24
C ARG A 76 -1.43 -4.14 6.55
N HIS A 77 -1.27 -2.83 6.61
CA HIS A 77 -0.70 -2.13 7.75
C HIS A 77 -1.54 -0.89 8.06
N VAL A 78 -1.78 -0.58 9.33
CA VAL A 78 -2.41 0.64 9.81
C VAL A 78 -1.37 1.49 10.51
N ALA A 79 -1.05 2.62 9.91
CA ALA A 79 -0.14 3.61 10.46
C ALA A 79 -0.86 4.53 11.46
N PHE A 80 -0.15 4.90 12.52
CA PHE A 80 -0.57 5.88 13.52
C PHE A 80 0.43 7.04 13.50
N ILE A 81 0.03 8.17 12.93
CA ILE A 81 0.89 9.35 12.80
C ILE A 81 0.32 10.48 13.67
N GLU A 82 1.09 10.87 14.68
CA GLU A 82 0.78 12.00 15.56
C GLU A 82 1.41 13.26 14.94
N GLN A 83 0.59 14.25 14.60
CA GLN A 83 1.05 15.53 14.06
C GLN A 83 0.56 16.68 14.93
N PRO A 84 1.28 17.82 15.00
CA PRO A 84 0.72 19.04 15.58
C PRO A 84 -0.63 19.38 14.91
N SER A 85 -1.56 19.91 15.70
CA SER A 85 -2.84 20.35 15.13
C SER A 85 -2.61 21.37 14.01
N ARG A 86 -3.39 21.29 12.93
CA ARG A 86 -3.28 22.22 11.77
C ARG A 86 -3.48 23.69 12.17
N SER A 87 -4.16 23.95 13.30
CA SER A 87 -4.31 25.30 13.86
C SER A 87 -2.99 25.90 14.35
N ASP A 88 -1.99 25.07 14.62
CA ASP A 88 -0.69 25.47 15.16
C ASP A 88 0.39 25.51 14.09
N VAL A 89 0.04 25.49 12.80
CA VAL A 89 1.00 25.55 11.69
C VAL A 89 0.72 26.79 10.84
N ASP A 90 1.72 27.66 10.68
CA ASP A 90 1.62 28.79 9.75
C ASP A 90 1.49 28.26 8.32
N PRO A 91 0.38 28.52 7.61
CA PRO A 91 0.17 28.02 6.25
C PRO A 91 1.16 28.60 5.23
N ALA A 92 1.88 29.68 5.53
CA ALA A 92 2.87 30.28 4.65
C ALA A 92 4.28 29.67 4.79
N SER A 93 4.64 29.19 5.98
CA SER A 93 6.00 28.68 6.27
C SER A 93 6.05 27.19 6.64
N GLY A 94 4.90 26.57 6.94
CA GLY A 94 4.82 25.21 7.48
C GLY A 94 5.43 25.07 8.88
N SER A 95 5.81 26.18 9.52
CA SER A 95 6.42 26.17 10.85
C SER A 95 5.34 26.18 11.92
N ALA A 96 5.55 25.41 12.99
CA ALA A 96 4.66 25.43 14.14
C ALA A 96 4.62 26.85 14.77
N THR A 97 3.46 27.47 14.80
CA THR A 97 3.20 28.77 15.41
C THR A 97 2.74 28.62 16.84
N GLY A 98 3.69 28.70 17.77
CA GLY A 98 3.39 28.81 19.20
C GLY A 98 3.78 27.58 20.01
N SER A 99 3.74 27.77 21.33
CA SER A 99 4.04 26.76 22.35
C SER A 99 3.07 25.59 22.23
N ALA A 100 3.39 24.59 21.40
CA ALA A 100 2.64 23.34 21.30
C ALA A 100 2.45 22.76 22.70
N SER A 101 1.23 22.85 23.21
CA SER A 101 0.86 22.10 24.40
C SER A 101 0.86 20.61 24.00
N THR A 102 1.30 19.72 24.87
CA THR A 102 1.27 18.26 24.64
C THR A 102 -0.13 17.70 24.35
N MET A 103 -1.17 18.53 24.40
CA MET A 103 -2.58 18.15 24.20
C MET A 103 -3.18 18.64 22.88
N ASP A 104 -2.46 19.40 22.05
CA ASP A 104 -2.99 19.91 20.76
C ASP A 104 -2.30 19.23 19.56
N PHE A 105 -2.71 17.98 19.30
CA PHE A 105 -2.20 17.16 18.20
C PHE A 105 -3.34 16.46 17.46
N GLN A 106 -3.13 16.17 16.18
CA GLN A 106 -4.02 15.39 15.33
C GLN A 106 -3.45 13.99 15.13
N TRP A 107 -4.31 12.98 15.29
CA TRP A 107 -4.02 11.63 14.84
C TRP A 107 -4.45 11.43 13.39
N LEU A 108 -3.48 11.07 12.56
CA LEU A 108 -3.70 10.62 11.20
C LEU A 108 -3.54 9.11 11.17
N MET A 109 -4.66 8.42 10.98
CA MET A 109 -4.73 6.98 10.88
C MET A 109 -5.03 6.60 9.44
N SER A 110 -4.24 5.69 8.88
CA SER A 110 -4.45 5.24 7.52
C SER A 110 -4.06 3.79 7.37
N SER A 111 -4.82 3.05 6.55
CA SER A 111 -4.44 1.69 6.20
C SER A 111 -3.75 1.67 4.84
N ASP A 112 -2.54 1.11 4.83
CA ASP A 112 -1.75 0.87 3.64
C ASP A 112 -1.80 -0.60 3.21
N VAL A 113 -1.67 -0.81 1.91
CA VAL A 113 -1.79 -2.10 1.20
C VAL A 113 -1.27 -1.92 -0.23
N CYS A 114 -0.91 -3.03 -0.91
CA CYS A 114 -0.58 -3.01 -2.33
C CYS A 114 -1.62 -2.24 -3.17
N LYS A 115 -1.12 -1.37 -4.05
CA LYS A 115 -1.96 -0.47 -4.86
C LYS A 115 -2.44 -1.08 -6.18
N HIS A 116 -1.97 -2.28 -6.52
CA HIS A 116 -2.25 -2.95 -7.80
C HIS A 116 -2.10 -2.00 -9.00
N CYS A 117 -0.92 -1.40 -9.11
CA CYS A 117 -0.62 -0.32 -10.04
C CYS A 117 -1.04 -0.64 -11.48
N THR A 118 -1.56 0.37 -12.20
CA THR A 118 -1.80 0.28 -13.65
C THR A 118 -0.50 -0.10 -14.36
N GLU A 119 0.57 0.66 -14.13
CA GLU A 119 1.94 0.31 -14.53
C GLU A 119 2.71 -0.19 -13.32
N ALA A 120 2.98 -1.48 -13.28
CA ALA A 120 3.58 -2.11 -12.13
C ALA A 120 5.06 -2.36 -12.33
N ALA A 121 5.89 -1.51 -11.74
CA ALA A 121 7.33 -1.68 -11.76
C ALA A 121 7.75 -3.05 -11.20
N CYS A 122 7.11 -3.54 -10.14
CA CYS A 122 7.40 -4.87 -9.58
C CYS A 122 7.17 -6.01 -10.58
N LEU A 123 6.13 -5.92 -11.43
CA LEU A 123 5.86 -6.88 -12.50
C LEU A 123 6.93 -6.75 -13.60
N ALA A 124 7.23 -5.54 -14.04
CA ALA A 124 8.19 -5.28 -15.12
C ALA A 124 9.62 -5.76 -14.83
N VAL A 125 10.04 -5.75 -13.55
CA VAL A 125 11.39 -6.17 -13.14
C VAL A 125 11.49 -7.64 -12.77
N CYS A 126 10.38 -8.38 -12.71
CA CYS A 126 10.38 -9.77 -12.27
C CYS A 126 10.97 -10.69 -13.37
N PRO A 127 12.16 -11.29 -13.17
CA PRO A 127 12.81 -12.07 -14.24
C PRO A 127 12.19 -13.45 -14.43
N THR A 128 11.46 -13.97 -13.45
CA THR A 128 10.84 -15.31 -13.49
C THR A 128 9.41 -15.28 -14.03
N GLY A 129 8.79 -14.10 -14.13
CA GLY A 129 7.35 -13.98 -14.40
C GLY A 129 6.46 -14.41 -13.22
N SER A 130 7.01 -14.54 -12.00
CA SER A 130 6.20 -14.90 -10.82
C SER A 130 5.22 -13.81 -10.41
N LEU A 131 5.46 -12.56 -10.79
CA LEU A 131 4.49 -11.47 -10.67
C LEU A 131 3.70 -11.36 -11.96
N PHE A 132 2.38 -11.48 -11.86
CA PHE A 132 1.49 -11.44 -13.02
C PHE A 132 0.21 -10.65 -12.71
N ARG A 133 -0.48 -10.25 -13.78
CA ARG A 133 -1.75 -9.55 -13.69
C ARG A 133 -2.90 -10.51 -13.91
N THR A 134 -3.89 -10.46 -13.03
CA THR A 134 -5.12 -11.27 -13.12
C THR A 134 -6.14 -10.60 -14.05
N GLU A 135 -7.21 -11.32 -14.36
CA GLU A 135 -8.38 -10.84 -15.08
C GLU A 135 -9.09 -9.68 -14.33
N PHE A 136 -8.94 -9.58 -13.01
CA PHE A 136 -9.47 -8.46 -12.22
C PHE A 136 -8.59 -7.21 -12.27
N GLY A 137 -7.46 -7.27 -12.99
CA GLY A 137 -6.47 -6.21 -13.04
C GLY A 137 -5.60 -6.11 -11.78
N THR A 138 -5.70 -7.08 -10.87
CA THR A 138 -4.84 -7.17 -9.67
C THR A 138 -3.49 -7.79 -10.02
N ILE A 139 -2.50 -7.55 -9.17
CA ILE A 139 -1.14 -8.05 -9.32
C ILE A 139 -0.89 -9.02 -8.20
N VAL A 140 -0.53 -10.26 -8.55
CA VAL A 140 -0.39 -11.37 -7.62
C VAL A 140 0.97 -12.03 -7.82
N VAL A 141 1.52 -12.57 -6.73
CA VAL A 141 2.76 -13.35 -6.72
C VAL A 141 2.42 -14.83 -6.80
N GLN A 142 3.04 -15.56 -7.73
CA GLN A 142 3.10 -17.02 -7.77
C GLN A 142 4.34 -17.46 -6.98
N GLU A 143 4.14 -17.85 -5.72
CA GLU A 143 5.23 -18.17 -4.80
C GLU A 143 6.04 -19.39 -5.24
N ASP A 144 5.41 -20.35 -5.90
CA ASP A 144 6.02 -21.60 -6.37
C ASP A 144 7.05 -21.43 -7.49
N ILE A 145 6.94 -20.34 -8.27
CA ILE A 145 7.88 -19.99 -9.36
C ILE A 145 8.85 -18.88 -8.91
N CYS A 146 8.56 -18.19 -7.81
CA CYS A 146 9.40 -17.14 -7.29
C CYS A 146 10.75 -17.70 -6.81
N ASN A 147 11.85 -17.24 -7.41
CA ASN A 147 13.20 -17.63 -7.01
C ASN A 147 13.80 -16.73 -5.90
N GLY A 148 13.00 -15.79 -5.36
CA GLY A 148 13.42 -14.91 -4.27
C GLY A 148 14.49 -13.87 -4.64
N CYS A 149 14.69 -13.53 -5.92
CA CYS A 149 15.71 -12.55 -6.34
C CYS A 149 15.55 -11.14 -5.75
N GLY A 150 14.32 -10.74 -5.40
CA GLY A 150 14.06 -9.48 -4.69
C GLY A 150 14.07 -8.21 -5.54
N TYR A 151 14.18 -8.30 -6.87
CA TYR A 151 14.20 -7.11 -7.73
C TYR A 151 12.91 -6.28 -7.64
N CYS A 152 11.79 -6.94 -7.33
CA CYS A 152 10.50 -6.29 -7.11
C CYS A 152 10.45 -5.37 -5.88
N VAL A 153 11.28 -5.62 -4.86
CA VAL A 153 11.28 -4.85 -3.60
C VAL A 153 11.69 -3.40 -3.80
N PRO A 154 12.91 -3.07 -4.31
CA PRO A 154 13.29 -1.68 -4.56
C PRO A 154 12.52 -1.06 -5.74
N ALA A 155 11.90 -1.86 -6.60
CA ALA A 155 11.10 -1.36 -7.71
C ALA A 155 9.72 -0.86 -7.26
N CYS A 156 9.20 -1.32 -6.12
CA CYS A 156 7.89 -0.89 -5.64
C CYS A 156 7.99 0.50 -4.98
N PRO A 157 7.37 1.55 -5.54
CA PRO A 157 7.44 2.89 -4.96
C PRO A 157 6.65 3.03 -3.65
N PHE A 158 5.83 2.03 -3.31
CA PHE A 158 4.99 2.01 -2.12
C PHE A 158 5.55 1.10 -1.01
N GLY A 159 6.66 0.40 -1.25
CA GLY A 159 7.28 -0.48 -0.24
C GLY A 159 6.38 -1.63 0.24
N VAL A 160 5.42 -2.09 -0.58
CA VAL A 160 4.42 -3.09 -0.16
C VAL A 160 4.84 -4.55 -0.33
N ILE A 161 5.87 -4.80 -1.14
CA ILE A 161 6.36 -6.15 -1.47
C ILE A 161 7.74 -6.34 -0.87
N ASP A 162 7.94 -7.47 -0.21
CA ASP A 162 9.18 -7.82 0.47
C ASP A 162 9.52 -9.30 0.28
N ARG A 163 10.73 -9.71 0.68
CA ARG A 163 11.22 -11.09 0.59
C ARG A 163 10.94 -11.83 1.90
N ARG A 164 10.55 -13.10 1.76
CA ARG A 164 10.48 -14.06 2.87
C ARG A 164 11.76 -14.88 2.96
#